data_AF-A0A2M8J3V5-F1
#
_entry.id   AF-A0A2M8J3V5-F1
#
_cell.length_a   1.000
_cell.length_b   1.000
_cell.length_c   1.000
_cell.angle_alpha   90.00
_cell.angle_beta   90.00
_cell.angle_gamma   90.00
#
_symmetry.space_group_name_H-M   'P 1'
#
loop_
_entity.id
_entity.type
_entity.pdbx_description
1 polymer ?
#
loop_
_entity_poly.entity_id
_entity_poly.type
_entity_poly.pdbx_seq_one_letter_code
_entity_poly.pdbx_strand_id
1 'polypeptide(L)'
;MPDTIELNPGGAGSLNIAFKLRYEANENTNAFTDADKAKLAGQETGATADMTPEEVQGAYDSQVPVMSQAEAEAGASTAVRQVTAQRIAHAIAAQVVGGGGNLGTDMRLNGFGIGFAGANATGAQIARLTPVCLDGAALAIAVSEADKTDRLPCIGVAAADIADAASGDVISYGMITAVDSAAWAVGAPLYVGSTGGLTDTAPVDAAVQEVARVVTSDPTDGVLFVNIRAEGRPIGALGTGEALTGADLLLFGDASADHAPAARTLADVLLDLGNSGDLGTRSSGTETLVFSAARQQRLTNGGAFALAPPSTGEGRITLELANGASAGAVTLTGWDSVTGATLDSTPGNRFLCVVTVIGGQSYLAITAHSGNA
;
A
#
# COMPACT_ATOMS: atom_id res chain seq x y z
N MET A 1 27.19 73.00 -81.36
CA MET A 1 27.89 74.27 -81.05
C MET A 1 27.78 74.44 -79.55
N PRO A 2 28.87 74.62 -78.78
CA PRO A 2 28.71 74.91 -77.37
C PRO A 2 28.12 76.32 -77.26
N ASP A 3 26.95 76.45 -76.64
CA ASP A 3 26.39 77.75 -76.29
C ASP A 3 27.31 78.38 -75.24
N THR A 4 28.08 79.36 -75.67
CA THR A 4 28.87 80.21 -74.77
C THR A 4 27.90 81.12 -74.04
N ILE A 5 27.51 80.75 -72.83
CA ILE A 5 26.83 81.65 -71.89
C ILE A 5 27.86 82.69 -71.46
N GLU A 6 27.73 83.93 -71.95
CA GLU A 6 28.55 85.06 -71.51
C GLU A 6 28.29 85.35 -70.02
N LEU A 7 29.33 85.23 -69.20
CA LEU A 7 29.30 85.56 -67.78
C LEU A 7 29.65 87.05 -67.61
N ASN A 8 28.67 87.88 -67.23
CA ASN A 8 28.93 89.24 -66.79
C ASN A 8 29.46 89.20 -65.33
N PRO A 9 30.68 89.67 -65.01
CA PRO A 9 31.34 89.44 -63.71
C PRO A 9 30.82 90.32 -62.55
N GLY A 10 29.57 90.79 -62.62
CA GLY A 10 28.99 91.71 -61.64
C GLY A 10 28.33 91.04 -60.43
N GLY A 11 29.10 90.75 -59.38
CA GLY A 11 28.61 90.57 -58.00
C GLY A 11 28.21 89.15 -57.57
N ALA A 12 28.38 88.85 -56.28
CA ALA A 12 28.22 87.53 -55.65
C ALA A 12 26.87 86.81 -55.93
N GLY A 13 25.82 87.55 -56.30
CA GLY A 13 24.53 86.98 -56.72
C GLY A 13 24.58 86.24 -58.08
N SER A 14 25.44 86.69 -59.01
CA SER A 14 25.64 86.07 -60.33
C SER A 14 26.27 84.68 -60.21
N LEU A 15 27.23 84.52 -59.29
CA LEU A 15 27.88 83.25 -58.98
C LEU A 15 26.89 82.23 -58.41
N ASN A 16 26.04 82.65 -57.46
CA ASN A 16 25.05 81.75 -56.84
C ASN A 16 24.01 81.23 -57.85
N ILE A 17 23.53 82.11 -58.74
CA ILE A 17 22.61 81.73 -59.83
C ILE A 17 23.28 80.74 -60.80
N ALA A 18 24.54 80.97 -61.18
CA ALA A 18 25.29 80.06 -62.05
C ALA A 18 25.56 78.69 -61.39
N PHE A 19 25.87 78.66 -60.09
CA PHE A 19 26.03 77.42 -59.34
C PHE A 19 24.72 76.63 -59.24
N LYS A 20 23.59 77.31 -58.99
CA LYS A 20 22.27 76.67 -58.93
C LYS A 20 21.86 76.08 -60.28
N LEU A 21 22.01 76.83 -61.38
CA LEU A 21 21.73 76.36 -62.74
C LEU A 21 22.57 75.12 -63.09
N ARG A 22 23.86 75.10 -62.72
CA ARG A 22 24.76 73.97 -63.03
C ARG A 22 24.52 72.75 -62.14
N TYR A 23 24.09 72.97 -60.90
CA TYR A 23 23.68 71.90 -59.99
C TYR A 23 22.34 71.27 -60.42
N GLU A 24 21.35 72.08 -60.79
CA GLU A 24 20.04 71.62 -61.26
C GLU A 24 20.07 71.02 -62.68
N ALA A 25 21.01 71.44 -63.53
CA ALA A 25 21.28 70.83 -64.85
C ALA A 25 22.12 69.54 -64.77
N ASN A 26 22.59 69.17 -63.58
CA ASN A 26 23.33 67.93 -63.39
C ASN A 26 22.31 66.78 -63.32
N GLU A 27 22.25 65.95 -64.37
CA GLU A 27 21.21 64.91 -64.54
C GLU A 27 21.14 63.91 -63.39
N ASN A 28 22.18 63.82 -62.55
CA ASN A 28 22.23 62.91 -61.43
C ASN A 28 23.01 63.49 -60.24
N THR A 29 22.39 64.42 -59.52
CA THR A 29 22.94 65.02 -58.28
C THR A 29 23.16 64.01 -57.14
N ASN A 30 22.62 62.79 -57.28
CA ASN A 30 22.78 61.66 -56.36
C ASN A 30 23.52 60.47 -57.01
N ALA A 31 24.43 60.71 -57.96
CA ALA A 31 25.18 59.64 -58.60
C ALA A 31 26.04 58.87 -57.58
N PHE A 32 25.72 57.59 -57.37
CA PHE A 32 26.60 56.67 -56.65
C PHE A 32 27.98 56.65 -57.32
N THR A 33 29.04 56.79 -56.53
CA THR A 33 30.41 56.68 -57.06
C THR A 33 30.67 55.24 -57.51
N ASP A 34 31.67 55.02 -58.36
CA ASP A 34 32.04 53.66 -58.76
C ASP A 34 32.47 52.82 -57.56
N ALA A 35 33.01 53.45 -56.51
CA ALA A 35 33.29 52.80 -55.24
C ALA A 35 32.02 52.38 -54.49
N ASP A 36 30.95 53.18 -54.53
CA ASP A 36 29.68 52.83 -53.89
C ASP A 36 28.95 51.72 -54.65
N LYS A 37 29.01 51.74 -56.00
CA LYS A 37 28.50 50.65 -56.83
C LYS A 37 29.27 49.35 -56.61
N ALA A 38 30.59 49.43 -56.46
CA ALA A 38 31.43 48.26 -56.14
C ALA A 38 31.09 47.70 -54.74
N LYS A 39 30.83 48.57 -53.75
CA LYS A 39 30.36 48.13 -52.42
C LYS A 39 29.00 47.44 -52.51
N LEU A 40 28.06 48.00 -53.27
CA LEU A 40 26.72 47.41 -53.44
C LEU A 40 26.79 46.05 -54.14
N ALA A 41 27.60 45.92 -55.20
CA ALA A 41 27.85 44.63 -55.87
C ALA A 41 28.53 43.60 -54.94
N GLY A 42 29.39 44.07 -54.03
CA GLY A 42 30.03 43.24 -53.01
C GLY A 42 29.08 42.73 -51.92
N GLN A 43 27.95 43.41 -51.65
CA GLN A 43 27.00 42.96 -50.64
C GLN A 43 26.24 41.70 -51.06
N GLU A 44 25.83 41.56 -52.32
CA GLU A 44 25.23 40.33 -52.85
C GLU A 44 26.20 39.13 -52.83
N THR A 45 27.51 39.41 -52.94
CA THR A 45 28.55 38.36 -52.96
C THR A 45 29.05 38.02 -51.55
N GLY A 46 28.98 38.97 -50.62
CA GLY A 46 29.51 38.86 -49.25
C GLY A 46 28.45 38.65 -48.17
N ALA A 47 27.17 38.82 -48.49
CA ALA A 47 26.08 38.40 -47.63
C ALA A 47 26.02 36.87 -47.65
N THR A 48 26.15 36.25 -46.48
CA THR A 48 25.74 34.85 -46.32
C THR A 48 24.27 34.76 -46.73
N ALA A 49 23.96 33.89 -47.69
CA ALA A 49 22.60 33.67 -48.15
C ALA A 49 21.66 33.36 -46.97
N ASP A 50 20.36 33.62 -47.15
CA ASP A 50 19.35 33.22 -46.17
C ASP A 50 19.52 31.73 -45.85
N MET A 51 19.57 31.40 -44.57
CA MET A 51 19.62 30.00 -44.15
C MET A 51 18.36 29.28 -44.62
N THR A 52 18.55 28.15 -45.27
CA THR A 52 17.46 27.24 -45.61
C THR A 52 16.84 26.64 -44.34
N PRO A 53 15.56 26.21 -44.38
CA PRO A 53 14.94 25.49 -43.25
C PRO A 53 15.75 24.28 -42.78
N GLU A 54 16.43 23.58 -43.70
CA GLU A 54 17.28 22.43 -43.42
C GLU A 54 18.54 22.80 -42.64
N GLU A 55 19.19 23.92 -42.99
CA GLU A 55 20.35 24.43 -42.25
C GLU A 55 19.97 24.88 -40.85
N VAL A 56 18.79 25.49 -40.70
CA VAL A 56 18.24 25.86 -39.38
C VAL A 56 17.94 24.62 -38.55
N GLN A 57 17.32 23.61 -39.14
CA GLN A 57 17.02 22.36 -38.44
C GLN A 57 18.31 21.63 -38.02
N GLY A 58 19.31 21.54 -38.89
CA GLY A 58 20.59 20.92 -38.55
C GLY A 58 21.35 21.65 -37.44
N ALA A 59 21.29 22.99 -37.42
CA ALA A 59 21.86 23.78 -36.33
C ALA A 59 21.11 23.56 -35.01
N TYR A 60 19.79 23.46 -35.04
CA TYR A 60 18.96 23.15 -33.87
C TYR A 60 19.23 21.74 -33.32
N ASP A 61 19.32 20.73 -34.19
CA ASP A 61 19.61 19.34 -33.85
C ASP A 61 21.01 19.16 -33.26
N SER A 62 21.96 19.99 -33.68
CA SER A 62 23.32 20.00 -33.12
C SER A 62 23.41 20.68 -31.75
N GLN A 63 22.56 21.67 -31.47
CA GLN A 63 22.60 22.46 -30.23
C GLN A 63 21.70 21.90 -29.13
N VAL A 64 20.55 21.36 -29.49
CA VAL A 64 19.53 20.88 -28.55
C VAL A 64 19.48 19.37 -28.62
N PRO A 65 19.97 18.64 -27.60
CA PRO A 65 19.99 17.19 -27.67
C PRO A 65 18.59 16.63 -27.47
N VAL A 66 18.37 15.44 -28.04
CA VAL A 66 17.16 14.64 -27.82
C VAL A 66 17.06 14.24 -26.35
N MET A 67 15.86 14.39 -25.77
CA MET A 67 15.58 13.96 -24.40
C MET A 67 15.78 12.46 -24.26
N SER A 68 16.65 12.04 -23.33
CA SER A 68 16.80 10.62 -22.99
C SER A 68 15.64 10.12 -22.14
N GLN A 69 15.44 8.80 -22.11
CA GLN A 69 14.43 8.17 -21.24
C GLN A 69 14.67 8.47 -19.77
N ALA A 70 15.93 8.38 -19.31
CA ALA A 70 16.29 8.62 -17.93
C ALA A 70 15.99 10.06 -17.48
N GLU A 71 16.24 11.05 -18.34
CA GLU A 71 15.93 12.46 -18.03
C GLU A 71 14.43 12.73 -17.97
N ALA A 72 13.64 12.08 -18.84
CA ALA A 72 12.19 12.21 -18.86
C ALA A 72 11.55 11.64 -17.59
N GLU A 73 12.03 10.49 -17.12
CA GLU A 73 11.50 9.80 -15.93
C GLU A 73 11.94 10.47 -14.63
N ALA A 74 13.12 11.11 -14.60
CA ALA A 74 13.61 11.83 -13.43
C ALA A 74 12.79 13.10 -13.11
N GLY A 75 12.06 13.67 -14.07
CA GLY A 75 11.12 14.78 -13.86
C GLY A 75 11.69 16.10 -13.35
N ALA A 76 13.02 16.22 -13.22
CA ALA A 76 13.71 17.37 -12.62
C ALA A 76 14.50 18.23 -13.63
N SER A 77 14.46 17.88 -14.92
CA SER A 77 15.25 18.58 -15.93
C SER A 77 14.68 19.96 -16.25
N THR A 78 15.50 21.00 -16.10
CA THR A 78 15.18 22.39 -16.48
C THR A 78 15.82 22.79 -17.81
N ALA A 79 16.54 21.87 -18.46
CA ALA A 79 17.20 22.11 -19.75
C ALA A 79 16.21 22.03 -20.92
N VAL A 80 16.43 22.84 -21.95
CA VAL A 80 15.71 22.74 -23.23
C VAL A 80 16.14 21.45 -23.93
N ARG A 81 15.17 20.61 -24.31
CA ARG A 81 15.39 19.32 -24.98
C ARG A 81 14.42 19.14 -26.14
N GLN A 82 14.83 18.37 -27.14
CA GLN A 82 13.92 17.95 -28.20
C GLN A 82 13.02 16.80 -27.72
N VAL A 83 11.73 16.88 -28.05
CA VAL A 83 10.75 15.82 -27.78
C VAL A 83 10.46 15.06 -29.07
N THR A 84 10.78 13.76 -29.10
CA THR A 84 10.50 12.92 -30.27
C THR A 84 9.04 12.46 -30.28
N ALA A 85 8.53 12.04 -31.44
CA ALA A 85 7.21 11.44 -31.57
C ALA A 85 7.05 10.20 -30.67
N GLN A 86 8.11 9.40 -30.52
CA GLN A 86 8.18 8.27 -29.59
C GLN A 86 8.03 8.73 -28.14
N ARG A 87 8.62 9.86 -27.76
CA ARG A 87 8.46 10.41 -26.41
C ARG A 87 7.06 10.93 -26.14
N ILE A 88 6.43 11.55 -27.15
CA ILE A 88 5.02 11.94 -27.09
C ILE A 88 4.15 10.67 -26.95
N ALA A 89 4.41 9.62 -27.73
CA ALA A 89 3.70 8.35 -27.62
C ALA A 89 3.86 7.70 -26.23
N HIS A 90 5.06 7.71 -25.64
CA HIS A 90 5.29 7.22 -24.28
C HIS A 90 4.61 8.09 -23.20
N ALA A 91 4.61 9.41 -23.36
CA ALA A 91 3.93 10.32 -22.43
C ALA A 91 2.40 10.15 -22.50
N ILE A 92 1.86 9.97 -23.71
CA ILE A 92 0.45 9.64 -23.94
C ILE A 92 0.15 8.26 -23.36
N ALA A 93 0.98 7.24 -23.57
CA ALA A 93 0.77 5.90 -22.99
C ALA A 93 0.79 5.91 -21.45
N ALA A 94 1.63 6.75 -20.83
CA ALA A 94 1.62 6.97 -19.39
C ALA A 94 0.34 7.65 -18.88
N GLN A 95 -0.42 8.33 -19.76
CA GLN A 95 -1.68 9.02 -19.45
C GLN A 95 -2.95 8.27 -19.95
N VAL A 96 -2.82 7.36 -20.93
CA VAL A 96 -3.91 6.68 -21.67
C VAL A 96 -4.26 5.30 -21.09
N VAL A 97 -3.74 4.94 -19.92
CA VAL A 97 -4.50 4.07 -19.00
C VAL A 97 -5.28 5.01 -18.09
N GLY A 98 -6.52 5.27 -18.47
CA GLY A 98 -7.29 6.42 -18.02
C GLY A 98 -7.31 6.63 -16.51
N GLY A 99 -7.03 7.87 -16.09
CA GLY A 99 -7.62 8.49 -14.91
C GLY A 99 -7.34 7.87 -13.54
N GLY A 100 -6.51 6.84 -13.43
CA GLY A 100 -6.03 6.37 -12.15
C GLY A 100 -4.54 6.17 -12.18
N GLY A 101 -3.85 6.95 -11.34
CA GLY A 101 -2.43 6.79 -11.12
C GLY A 101 -2.14 5.36 -10.69
N ASN A 102 -1.22 4.71 -11.41
CA ASN A 102 -0.54 3.53 -10.89
C ASN A 102 0.13 3.93 -9.57
N LEU A 103 -0.34 3.39 -8.45
CA LEU A 103 0.27 3.56 -7.12
C LEU A 103 1.49 2.63 -6.92
N GLY A 104 2.00 2.07 -8.02
CA GLY A 104 3.07 1.07 -8.12
C GLY A 104 2.84 0.17 -9.35
N THR A 105 3.75 -0.76 -9.64
CA THR A 105 3.53 -1.81 -10.67
C THR A 105 2.38 -2.76 -10.31
N ASP A 106 2.00 -2.77 -9.03
CA ASP A 106 1.22 -3.85 -8.43
C ASP A 106 -0.24 -3.45 -8.20
N MET A 107 -0.55 -2.20 -7.80
CA MET A 107 -1.94 -1.73 -7.59
C MET A 107 -2.40 -0.76 -8.69
N ARG A 108 -3.57 -1.05 -9.27
CA ARG A 108 -4.16 -0.30 -10.38
C ARG A 108 -5.53 0.27 -10.00
N LEU A 109 -5.74 1.57 -10.24
CA LEU A 109 -7.00 2.27 -10.07
C LEU A 109 -7.63 2.46 -11.45
N ASN A 110 -8.34 1.47 -11.98
CA ASN A 110 -8.80 1.53 -13.37
C ASN A 110 -10.10 2.33 -13.54
N GLY A 111 -10.13 3.64 -13.19
CA GLY A 111 -11.24 4.60 -13.40
C GLY A 111 -12.62 4.28 -12.79
N PHE A 112 -12.88 3.02 -12.44
CA PHE A 112 -14.15 2.39 -12.10
C PHE A 112 -13.95 1.28 -11.05
N GLY A 113 -12.75 1.12 -10.48
CA GLY A 113 -12.42 0.04 -9.53
C GLY A 113 -11.00 0.06 -8.95
N ILE A 114 -10.77 -0.80 -7.94
CA ILE A 114 -9.50 -1.16 -7.34
C ILE A 114 -9.11 -2.57 -7.83
N GLY A 115 -7.92 -2.69 -8.39
CA GLY A 115 -7.36 -3.96 -8.85
C GLY A 115 -5.86 -4.05 -8.66
N PHE A 116 -5.29 -5.17 -9.07
CA PHE A 116 -3.86 -5.41 -9.04
C PHE A 116 -3.39 -6.18 -10.28
N ALA A 117 -2.08 -6.17 -10.55
CA ALA A 117 -1.48 -6.98 -11.60
C ALA A 117 -1.14 -8.37 -11.05
N GLY A 118 -1.94 -9.39 -11.40
CA GLY A 118 -1.70 -10.76 -10.98
C GLY A 118 -0.82 -11.52 -11.99
N ALA A 119 0.18 -12.25 -11.51
CA ALA A 119 1.05 -13.07 -12.36
C ALA A 119 0.48 -14.49 -12.51
N ASN A 120 0.23 -14.91 -13.74
CA ASN A 120 -0.20 -16.27 -14.04
C ASN A 120 1.02 -17.14 -14.35
N ALA A 121 1.24 -18.18 -13.54
CA ALA A 121 2.27 -19.20 -13.75
C ALA A 121 1.69 -20.62 -13.64
N THR A 122 0.39 -20.76 -13.92
CA THR A 122 -0.35 -22.02 -13.73
C THR A 122 -0.08 -23.05 -14.84
N GLY A 123 0.64 -22.68 -15.89
CA GLY A 123 0.84 -23.51 -17.08
C GLY A 123 -0.34 -23.49 -18.06
N ALA A 124 -1.35 -22.64 -17.81
CA ALA A 124 -2.54 -22.48 -18.64
C ALA A 124 -3.01 -21.02 -18.66
N GLN A 125 -3.83 -20.65 -19.66
CA GLN A 125 -4.48 -19.34 -19.69
C GLN A 125 -5.57 -19.26 -18.61
N ILE A 126 -5.58 -18.16 -17.85
CA ILE A 126 -6.73 -17.76 -17.02
C ILE A 126 -7.64 -16.90 -17.91
N ALA A 127 -8.85 -17.38 -18.19
CA ALA A 127 -9.77 -16.67 -19.06
C ALA A 127 -10.37 -15.42 -18.37
N ARG A 128 -10.81 -14.45 -19.17
CA ARG A 128 -11.58 -13.31 -18.71
C ARG A 128 -12.78 -13.74 -17.86
N LEU A 129 -13.13 -12.94 -16.85
CA LEU A 129 -14.19 -13.21 -15.85
C LEU A 129 -13.94 -14.40 -14.92
N THR A 130 -12.75 -15.00 -14.97
CA THR A 130 -12.41 -16.07 -14.04
C THR A 130 -12.12 -15.48 -12.66
N PRO A 131 -12.80 -15.95 -11.59
CA PRO A 131 -12.41 -15.62 -10.22
C PRO A 131 -11.04 -16.23 -9.91
N VAL A 132 -10.17 -15.49 -9.21
CA VAL A 132 -8.78 -15.89 -8.94
C VAL A 132 -8.42 -15.79 -7.46
N CYS A 133 -7.55 -16.72 -7.01
CA CYS A 133 -6.98 -16.79 -5.67
C CYS A 133 -5.46 -16.56 -5.75
N LEU A 134 -4.80 -16.41 -4.60
CA LEU A 134 -3.33 -16.45 -4.55
C LEU A 134 -2.83 -17.88 -4.78
N ASP A 135 -1.70 -17.99 -5.48
CA ASP A 135 -0.99 -19.26 -5.70
C ASP A 135 0.49 -19.12 -5.33
N GLY A 136 0.78 -19.14 -4.03
CA GLY A 136 2.12 -18.98 -3.49
C GLY A 136 2.50 -17.53 -3.18
N ALA A 137 3.77 -17.17 -3.44
CA ALA A 137 4.34 -15.86 -3.09
C ALA A 137 4.24 -14.84 -4.24
N ALA A 138 4.28 -13.54 -3.90
CA ALA A 138 4.43 -12.42 -4.84
C ALA A 138 3.33 -12.29 -5.92
N LEU A 139 2.07 -12.06 -5.51
CA LEU A 139 0.90 -11.82 -6.38
C LEU A 139 0.72 -12.84 -7.53
N ALA A 140 1.30 -14.03 -7.40
CA ALA A 140 0.99 -15.16 -8.26
C ALA A 140 -0.47 -15.56 -8.04
N ILE A 141 -1.19 -15.77 -9.14
CA ILE A 141 -2.62 -16.05 -9.15
C ILE A 141 -2.93 -17.39 -9.82
N ALA A 142 -4.03 -18.00 -9.40
CA ALA A 142 -4.63 -19.15 -10.04
C ALA A 142 -6.15 -19.07 -10.00
N VAL A 143 -6.82 -19.99 -10.71
CA VAL A 143 -8.28 -20.08 -10.72
C VAL A 143 -8.79 -20.40 -9.31
N SER A 144 -9.76 -19.62 -8.84
CA SER A 144 -10.50 -19.93 -7.61
C SER A 144 -11.51 -21.03 -7.89
N GLU A 145 -11.62 -22.00 -7.00
CA GLU A 145 -12.55 -23.13 -7.13
C GLU A 145 -13.28 -23.33 -5.80
N ALA A 146 -14.62 -23.28 -5.79
CA ALA A 146 -15.39 -23.30 -4.55
C ALA A 146 -15.18 -24.58 -3.72
N ASP A 147 -14.91 -25.70 -4.41
CA ASP A 147 -14.77 -27.03 -3.80
C ASP A 147 -13.37 -27.28 -3.22
N LYS A 148 -12.41 -26.38 -3.46
CA LYS A 148 -11.01 -26.54 -3.07
C LYS A 148 -10.60 -25.48 -2.05
N THR A 149 -10.20 -25.94 -0.87
CA THR A 149 -9.83 -25.05 0.24
C THR A 149 -8.53 -24.27 0.01
N ASP A 150 -7.64 -24.78 -0.84
CA ASP A 150 -6.38 -24.15 -1.28
C ASP A 150 -6.56 -23.23 -2.49
N ARG A 151 -7.75 -23.24 -3.13
CA ARG A 151 -8.13 -22.33 -4.22
C ARG A 151 -9.12 -21.26 -3.77
N LEU A 152 -9.17 -21.01 -2.45
CA LEU A 152 -9.95 -19.96 -1.81
C LEU A 152 -9.14 -19.33 -0.66
N PRO A 153 -9.38 -18.07 -0.30
CA PRO A 153 -10.42 -17.18 -0.82
C PRO A 153 -10.10 -16.62 -2.20
N CYS A 154 -11.14 -16.36 -2.99
CA CYS A 154 -11.06 -15.53 -4.17
C CYS A 154 -10.70 -14.10 -3.76
N ILE A 155 -9.73 -13.51 -4.45
CA ILE A 155 -9.19 -12.15 -4.20
C ILE A 155 -9.47 -11.18 -5.34
N GLY A 156 -9.99 -11.68 -6.47
CA GLY A 156 -10.22 -10.88 -7.65
C GLY A 156 -10.91 -11.63 -8.78
N VAL A 157 -11.30 -10.90 -9.81
CA VAL A 157 -11.79 -11.45 -11.08
C VAL A 157 -10.91 -10.94 -12.22
N ALA A 158 -10.46 -11.82 -13.10
CA ALA A 158 -9.65 -11.47 -14.25
C ALA A 158 -10.41 -10.53 -15.22
N ALA A 159 -9.88 -9.35 -15.50
CA ALA A 159 -10.52 -8.35 -16.36
C ALA A 159 -10.44 -8.69 -17.86
N ALA A 160 -9.43 -9.48 -18.24
CA ALA A 160 -9.14 -9.96 -19.58
C ALA A 160 -8.52 -11.37 -19.51
N ASP A 161 -8.28 -11.98 -20.66
CA ASP A 161 -7.51 -13.23 -20.74
C ASP A 161 -6.06 -12.98 -20.28
N ILE A 162 -5.56 -13.82 -19.39
CA ILE A 162 -4.19 -13.77 -18.86
C ILE A 162 -3.48 -15.05 -19.28
N ALA A 163 -2.61 -14.95 -20.27
CA ALA A 163 -1.80 -16.08 -20.73
C ALA A 163 -0.87 -16.62 -19.63
N ASP A 164 -0.39 -17.86 -19.80
CA ASP A 164 0.65 -18.40 -18.92
C ASP A 164 1.95 -17.56 -19.02
N ALA A 165 2.67 -17.48 -17.90
CA ALA A 165 3.85 -16.64 -17.71
C ALA A 165 3.64 -15.14 -18.02
N ALA A 166 2.39 -14.65 -17.95
CA ALA A 166 2.04 -13.26 -18.14
C ALA A 166 1.42 -12.65 -16.88
N SER A 167 1.46 -11.33 -16.77
CA SER A 167 0.70 -10.58 -15.76
C SER A 167 -0.50 -9.90 -16.39
N GLY A 168 -1.64 -9.96 -15.71
CA GLY A 168 -2.90 -9.37 -16.18
C GLY A 168 -3.65 -8.61 -15.09
N ASP A 169 -4.62 -7.81 -15.51
CA ASP A 169 -5.48 -7.04 -14.61
C ASP A 169 -6.46 -7.95 -13.87
N VAL A 170 -6.44 -7.85 -12.55
CA VAL A 170 -7.38 -8.51 -11.65
C VAL A 170 -8.14 -7.43 -10.88
N ILE A 171 -9.47 -7.45 -10.97
CA ILE A 171 -10.35 -6.49 -10.28
C ILE A 171 -10.80 -7.11 -8.96
N SER A 172 -10.51 -6.45 -7.84
CA SER A 172 -10.96 -6.86 -6.50
C SER A 172 -12.22 -6.11 -6.06
N TYR A 173 -12.41 -4.90 -6.59
CA TYR A 173 -13.59 -4.08 -6.36
C TYR A 173 -13.82 -3.16 -7.56
N GLY A 174 -15.05 -3.03 -8.07
CA GLY A 174 -15.37 -2.12 -9.17
C GLY A 174 -16.05 -2.81 -10.35
N MET A 175 -16.12 -2.12 -11.49
CA MET A 175 -16.89 -2.60 -12.64
C MET A 175 -16.03 -3.32 -13.68
N ILE A 176 -16.58 -4.38 -14.26
CA ILE A 176 -16.13 -4.99 -15.52
C ILE A 176 -17.25 -4.78 -16.54
N THR A 177 -16.94 -4.10 -17.64
CA THR A 177 -17.89 -3.75 -18.72
C THR A 177 -17.66 -4.59 -19.97
N ALA A 178 -18.54 -4.50 -20.96
CA ALA A 178 -18.46 -5.26 -22.20
C ALA A 178 -18.33 -6.78 -21.95
N VAL A 179 -19.24 -7.28 -21.10
CA VAL A 179 -19.35 -8.67 -20.68
C VAL A 179 -20.58 -9.28 -21.35
N ASP A 180 -20.50 -10.52 -21.81
CA ASP A 180 -21.70 -11.31 -22.07
C ASP A 180 -22.32 -11.74 -20.73
N SER A 181 -23.29 -10.97 -20.25
CA SER A 181 -24.03 -11.22 -19.00
C SER A 181 -25.47 -11.64 -19.27
N ALA A 182 -25.83 -11.95 -20.52
CA ALA A 182 -27.20 -12.26 -20.92
C ALA A 182 -27.77 -13.49 -20.20
N ALA A 183 -26.91 -14.39 -19.73
CA ALA A 183 -27.28 -15.57 -18.97
C ALA A 183 -27.78 -15.24 -17.54
N TRP A 184 -27.47 -14.06 -17.01
CA TRP A 184 -27.76 -13.71 -15.62
C TRP A 184 -28.72 -12.53 -15.51
N ALA A 185 -29.65 -12.62 -14.57
CA ALA A 185 -30.60 -11.54 -14.30
C ALA A 185 -29.92 -10.33 -13.66
N VAL A 186 -30.41 -9.12 -13.97
CA VAL A 186 -29.97 -7.89 -13.30
C VAL A 186 -30.18 -8.00 -11.79
N GLY A 187 -29.14 -7.68 -11.01
CA GLY A 187 -29.12 -7.77 -9.55
C GLY A 187 -28.73 -9.15 -9.00
N ALA A 188 -28.62 -10.18 -9.86
CA ALA A 188 -28.24 -11.52 -9.43
C ALA A 188 -26.83 -11.53 -8.80
N PRO A 189 -26.65 -12.21 -7.65
CA PRO A 189 -25.32 -12.48 -7.10
C PRO A 189 -24.63 -13.54 -7.96
N LEU A 190 -23.32 -13.34 -8.17
CA LEU A 190 -22.44 -14.30 -8.82
C LEU A 190 -21.42 -14.80 -7.80
N TYR A 191 -21.29 -16.12 -7.72
CA TYR A 191 -20.42 -16.84 -6.82
C TYR A 191 -19.26 -17.48 -7.58
N VAL A 192 -18.21 -17.87 -6.85
CA VAL A 192 -17.17 -18.77 -7.38
C VAL A 192 -17.79 -20.13 -7.68
N GLY A 193 -17.58 -20.65 -8.89
CA GLY A 193 -18.00 -22.00 -9.27
C GLY A 193 -17.13 -23.11 -8.68
N SER A 194 -17.71 -24.30 -8.52
CA SER A 194 -17.05 -25.50 -7.98
C SER A 194 -15.76 -25.89 -8.72
N THR A 195 -15.71 -25.70 -10.04
CA THR A 195 -14.55 -25.97 -10.90
C THR A 195 -13.96 -24.69 -11.50
N GLY A 196 -14.22 -23.54 -10.87
CA GLY A 196 -13.88 -22.22 -11.37
C GLY A 196 -14.99 -21.54 -12.18
N GLY A 197 -14.73 -20.29 -12.57
CA GLY A 197 -15.70 -19.43 -13.26
C GLY A 197 -16.75 -18.82 -12.32
N LEU A 198 -17.65 -18.03 -12.91
CA LEU A 198 -18.77 -17.39 -12.21
C LEU A 198 -20.05 -18.24 -12.36
N THR A 199 -20.84 -18.35 -11.28
CA THR A 199 -22.15 -19.01 -11.27
C THR A 199 -23.17 -18.15 -10.53
N ASP A 200 -24.43 -18.11 -10.98
CA ASP A 200 -25.54 -17.44 -10.28
C ASP A 200 -26.24 -18.35 -9.26
N THR A 201 -25.81 -19.60 -9.18
CA THR A 201 -26.27 -20.58 -8.19
C THR A 201 -25.22 -20.73 -7.11
N ALA A 202 -25.59 -20.43 -5.86
CA ALA A 202 -24.70 -20.60 -4.71
C ALA A 202 -24.27 -22.08 -4.56
N PRO A 203 -22.97 -22.36 -4.36
CA PRO A 203 -22.51 -23.71 -4.02
C PRO A 203 -23.19 -24.23 -2.73
N VAL A 204 -23.56 -25.51 -2.69
CA VAL A 204 -24.31 -26.11 -1.56
C VAL A 204 -23.46 -26.96 -0.63
N ASP A 205 -22.46 -27.67 -1.18
CA ASP A 205 -21.54 -28.56 -0.45
C ASP A 205 -20.10 -28.03 -0.42
N ALA A 206 -19.94 -26.74 -0.69
CA ALA A 206 -18.66 -26.07 -0.88
C ALA A 206 -18.69 -24.67 -0.28
N ALA A 207 -17.53 -24.01 -0.24
CA ALA A 207 -17.46 -22.66 0.31
C ALA A 207 -18.19 -21.67 -0.61
N VAL A 208 -19.19 -20.99 -0.06
CA VAL A 208 -19.92 -19.94 -0.76
C VAL A 208 -19.07 -18.67 -0.74
N GLN A 209 -18.79 -18.08 -1.90
CA GLN A 209 -18.16 -16.76 -1.97
C GLN A 209 -18.79 -15.95 -3.09
N GLU A 210 -19.57 -14.93 -2.73
CA GLU A 210 -20.10 -13.95 -3.68
C GLU A 210 -18.96 -13.02 -4.12
N VAL A 211 -18.75 -12.91 -5.42
CA VAL A 211 -17.64 -12.14 -6.00
C VAL A 211 -18.11 -10.96 -6.84
N ALA A 212 -19.31 -11.03 -7.42
CA ALA A 212 -19.85 -9.96 -8.24
C ALA A 212 -21.39 -9.92 -8.22
N ARG A 213 -21.96 -8.82 -8.68
CA ARG A 213 -23.38 -8.68 -9.00
C ARG A 213 -23.58 -8.15 -10.40
N VAL A 214 -24.62 -8.63 -11.06
CA VAL A 214 -24.98 -8.17 -12.41
C VAL A 214 -25.61 -6.79 -12.31
N VAL A 215 -25.03 -5.80 -12.98
CA VAL A 215 -25.57 -4.43 -13.08
C VAL A 215 -26.43 -4.29 -14.32
N THR A 216 -25.93 -4.78 -15.45
CA THR A 216 -26.64 -4.80 -16.74
C THR A 216 -26.54 -6.21 -17.31
N SER A 217 -27.67 -6.76 -17.73
CA SER A 217 -27.78 -8.05 -18.43
C SER A 217 -27.87 -7.78 -19.93
N ASP A 218 -26.78 -8.02 -20.65
CA ASP A 218 -26.68 -7.81 -22.10
C ASP A 218 -25.57 -8.72 -22.67
N PRO A 219 -25.72 -9.28 -23.89
CA PRO A 219 -24.75 -10.20 -24.46
C PRO A 219 -23.44 -9.53 -24.94
N THR A 220 -23.41 -8.20 -25.06
CA THR A 220 -22.24 -7.45 -25.57
C THR A 220 -21.82 -6.34 -24.62
N ASP A 221 -22.77 -5.56 -24.11
CA ASP A 221 -22.54 -4.37 -23.28
C ASP A 221 -22.89 -4.61 -21.80
N GLY A 222 -22.88 -5.87 -21.37
CA GLY A 222 -23.15 -6.26 -19.99
C GLY A 222 -22.14 -5.66 -19.02
N VAL A 223 -22.60 -5.43 -17.78
CA VAL A 223 -21.77 -4.86 -16.71
C VAL A 223 -21.91 -5.69 -15.45
N LEU A 224 -20.77 -6.08 -14.90
CA LEU A 224 -20.67 -6.72 -13.59
C LEU A 224 -20.02 -5.75 -12.61
N PHE A 225 -20.57 -5.67 -11.39
CA PHE A 225 -19.94 -4.99 -10.27
C PHE A 225 -19.29 -6.03 -9.36
N VAL A 226 -17.96 -6.09 -9.42
CA VAL A 226 -17.14 -6.92 -8.55
C VAL A 226 -17.09 -6.27 -7.17
N ASN A 227 -17.48 -7.04 -6.17
CA ASN A 227 -17.35 -6.69 -4.78
C ASN A 227 -17.22 -8.00 -4.02
N ILE A 228 -15.98 -8.37 -3.72
CA ILE A 228 -15.69 -9.66 -3.14
C ILE A 228 -16.17 -9.65 -1.70
N ARG A 229 -17.29 -10.33 -1.48
CA ARG A 229 -17.83 -10.55 -0.15
C ARG A 229 -17.28 -11.86 0.37
N ALA A 230 -16.56 -11.78 1.48
CA ALA A 230 -16.25 -12.97 2.26
C ALA A 230 -17.54 -13.43 2.99
N GLU A 231 -18.48 -14.03 2.28
CA GLU A 231 -19.65 -14.63 2.93
C GLU A 231 -19.27 -16.02 3.46
N GLY A 232 -18.83 -16.10 4.71
CA GLY A 232 -18.96 -17.37 5.45
C GLY A 232 -17.72 -18.25 5.61
N ARG A 233 -16.51 -17.70 5.71
CA ARG A 233 -15.62 -18.25 6.75
C ARG A 233 -15.99 -17.54 8.05
N PRO A 234 -16.62 -18.19 9.04
CA PRO A 234 -16.63 -17.60 10.38
C PRO A 234 -15.17 -17.27 10.73
N ILE A 235 -14.96 -16.25 11.55
CA ILE A 235 -13.65 -15.87 12.13
C ILE A 235 -13.12 -16.99 13.09
N GLY A 236 -13.41 -18.27 12.77
CA GLY A 236 -13.14 -19.45 13.58
C GLY A 236 -13.41 -20.76 12.83
N ALA A 237 -13.34 -20.81 11.49
CA ALA A 237 -13.19 -22.08 10.79
C ALA A 237 -11.74 -22.56 10.90
N LEU A 238 -11.31 -22.84 12.13
CA LEU A 238 -10.22 -23.76 12.36
C LEU A 238 -10.71 -25.11 11.85
N GLY A 239 -10.12 -25.60 10.77
CA GLY A 239 -10.32 -26.98 10.36
C GLY A 239 -10.11 -27.88 11.58
N THR A 240 -10.94 -28.90 11.77
CA THR A 240 -10.78 -29.85 12.88
C THR A 240 -9.41 -30.55 12.76
N GLY A 241 -8.35 -29.94 13.29
CA GLY A 241 -6.96 -30.38 13.11
C GLY A 241 -5.89 -29.27 13.05
N GLU A 242 -6.23 -28.02 12.75
CA GLU A 242 -5.24 -26.93 12.70
C GLU A 242 -5.16 -26.26 14.07
N ALA A 243 -4.08 -26.53 14.82
CA ALA A 243 -3.80 -25.79 16.03
C ALA A 243 -3.42 -24.34 15.65
N LEU A 244 -4.10 -23.35 16.24
CA LEU A 244 -3.66 -21.96 16.23
C LEU A 244 -2.23 -21.90 16.76
N THR A 245 -1.25 -21.84 15.87
CA THR A 245 0.12 -21.50 16.28
C THR A 245 0.13 -20.03 16.66
N GLY A 246 1.02 -19.63 17.59
CA GLY A 246 0.94 -18.36 18.32
C GLY A 246 0.98 -17.05 17.51
N ALA A 247 0.88 -17.10 16.18
CA ALA A 247 0.77 -15.96 15.27
C ALA A 247 -0.67 -15.64 14.82
N ASP A 248 -1.64 -16.53 15.04
CA ASP A 248 -2.94 -16.48 14.33
C ASP A 248 -4.06 -15.72 15.08
N LEU A 249 -3.74 -15.07 16.20
CA LEU A 249 -4.65 -14.13 16.88
C LEU A 249 -4.17 -12.69 16.68
N LEU A 250 -4.58 -12.09 15.55
CA LEU A 250 -4.50 -10.65 15.30
C LEU A 250 -5.47 -9.90 16.23
N LEU A 251 -5.05 -9.69 17.48
CA LEU A 251 -5.65 -8.64 18.29
C LEU A 251 -5.03 -7.32 17.81
N PHE A 252 -5.83 -6.46 17.16
CA PHE A 252 -5.38 -5.18 16.61
C PHE A 252 -4.65 -4.32 17.66
N GLY A 253 -3.34 -4.51 17.73
CA GLY A 253 -2.38 -3.62 18.35
C GLY A 253 -1.36 -3.32 17.26
N ASP A 254 -1.22 -2.04 16.95
CA ASP A 254 -0.19 -1.50 16.10
C ASP A 254 1.20 -2.00 16.56
N ALA A 255 1.71 -3.03 15.88
CA ALA A 255 3.11 -3.40 15.96
C ALA A 255 3.96 -2.34 15.22
N SER A 256 3.90 -1.09 15.66
CA SER A 256 4.96 -0.13 15.34
C SER A 256 6.15 -0.50 16.23
N ALA A 257 7.22 -0.97 15.60
CA ALA A 257 8.40 -1.54 16.27
C ALA A 257 9.14 -0.56 17.19
N ASP A 258 8.71 0.70 17.28
CA ASP A 258 9.39 1.73 18.05
C ASP A 258 8.90 1.88 19.50
N HIS A 259 7.75 1.32 19.88
CA HIS A 259 7.17 1.55 21.23
C HIS A 259 6.54 0.32 21.90
N ALA A 260 6.96 -0.91 21.57
CA ALA A 260 6.46 -2.09 22.27
C ALA A 260 7.11 -2.23 23.67
N PRO A 261 6.39 -2.05 24.80
CA PRO A 261 6.83 -2.68 26.04
C PRO A 261 6.83 -4.19 25.80
N ALA A 262 7.98 -4.84 26.01
CA ALA A 262 8.25 -6.28 25.88
C ALA A 262 7.10 -7.11 25.30
N ALA A 263 7.25 -7.53 24.03
CA ALA A 263 6.28 -8.37 23.31
C ALA A 263 5.68 -9.46 24.21
N ARG A 264 4.42 -9.28 24.62
CA ARG A 264 3.68 -10.30 25.37
C ARG A 264 3.39 -11.45 24.42
N THR A 265 3.85 -12.64 24.79
CA THR A 265 3.58 -13.87 24.04
C THR A 265 2.10 -14.26 24.17
N LEU A 266 1.60 -15.11 23.28
CA LEU A 266 0.27 -15.73 23.45
C LEU A 266 0.15 -16.42 24.82
N ALA A 267 1.24 -16.99 25.33
CA ALA A 267 1.29 -17.57 26.66
C ALA A 267 1.07 -16.50 27.75
N ASP A 268 1.65 -15.31 27.62
CA ASP A 268 1.46 -14.19 28.57
C ASP A 268 0.03 -13.63 28.55
N VAL A 269 -0.62 -13.64 27.38
CA VAL A 269 -2.02 -13.20 27.22
C VAL A 269 -2.98 -14.26 27.76
N LEU A 270 -2.74 -15.55 27.47
CA LEU A 270 -3.56 -16.65 27.99
C LEU A 270 -3.42 -16.81 29.52
N LEU A 271 -2.25 -16.42 30.07
CA LEU A 271 -2.03 -16.31 31.52
C LEU A 271 -2.85 -15.20 32.19
N ASP A 272 -3.20 -14.15 31.43
CA ASP A 272 -3.95 -12.97 31.89
C ASP A 272 -5.47 -13.18 31.80
N LEU A 273 -5.92 -13.97 30.83
CA LEU A 273 -7.33 -14.13 30.47
C LEU A 273 -8.08 -15.26 31.21
N GLY A 274 -7.48 -15.89 32.23
CA GLY A 274 -8.23 -16.71 33.20
C GLY A 274 -7.88 -18.20 33.30
N ASN A 275 -6.71 -18.64 32.81
CA ASN A 275 -6.23 -19.97 33.19
C ASN A 275 -5.91 -19.98 34.70
N SER A 276 -6.56 -20.87 35.45
CA SER A 276 -6.25 -21.15 36.85
C SER A 276 -5.15 -22.21 36.93
N GLY A 277 -4.00 -21.87 37.49
CA GLY A 277 -2.92 -22.82 37.78
C GLY A 277 -3.15 -23.49 39.13
N ASP A 278 -2.91 -24.80 39.21
CA ASP A 278 -3.00 -25.55 40.47
C ASP A 278 -1.59 -25.82 41.00
N LEU A 279 -1.26 -25.27 42.16
CA LEU A 279 0.01 -25.47 42.86
C LEU A 279 0.01 -26.79 43.67
N GLY A 280 -1.15 -27.45 43.75
CA GLY A 280 -1.35 -28.72 44.45
C GLY A 280 -1.46 -28.56 45.97
N THR A 281 -1.13 -29.64 46.68
CA THR A 281 -1.16 -29.68 48.15
C THR A 281 0.23 -29.42 48.73
N ARG A 282 0.31 -28.58 49.76
CA ARG A 282 1.53 -28.33 50.53
C ARG A 282 1.35 -28.72 51.99
N SER A 283 2.27 -29.55 52.46
CA SER A 283 2.25 -30.10 53.84
C SER A 283 3.49 -29.75 54.65
N SER A 284 4.51 -29.15 54.03
CA SER A 284 5.77 -28.74 54.65
C SER A 284 6.56 -27.79 53.74
N GLY A 285 7.60 -27.16 54.27
CA GLY A 285 8.56 -26.35 53.49
C GLY A 285 8.06 -24.94 53.18
N THR A 286 8.60 -24.32 52.13
CA THR A 286 8.23 -22.97 51.68
C THR A 286 7.65 -23.03 50.28
N GLU A 287 6.45 -22.47 50.10
CA GLU A 287 5.85 -22.23 48.79
C GLU A 287 6.18 -20.81 48.34
N THR A 288 6.96 -20.69 47.27
CA THR A 288 7.29 -19.43 46.61
C THR A 288 6.42 -19.29 45.37
N LEU A 289 5.53 -18.29 45.35
CA LEU A 289 4.62 -18.07 44.24
C LEU A 289 5.41 -17.65 42.97
N VAL A 290 4.94 -18.03 41.78
CA VAL A 290 5.64 -17.71 40.53
C VAL A 290 4.66 -17.15 39.50
N PHE A 291 5.04 -16.08 38.81
CA PHE A 291 4.22 -15.47 37.77
C PHE A 291 4.05 -16.33 36.50
N SER A 292 4.81 -17.41 36.34
CA SER A 292 4.79 -18.27 35.14
C SER A 292 3.82 -19.46 35.22
N ALA A 293 3.21 -19.75 36.38
CA ALA A 293 2.28 -20.88 36.54
C ALA A 293 0.85 -20.55 36.07
N ALA A 294 0.39 -19.34 36.41
CA ALA A 294 -0.88 -18.70 36.04
C ALA A 294 -1.02 -17.43 36.89
N ARG A 295 -1.76 -16.40 36.45
CA ARG A 295 -2.06 -15.26 37.35
C ARG A 295 -3.16 -15.57 38.36
N GLN A 296 -4.04 -16.53 38.07
CA GLN A 296 -4.97 -17.11 39.03
C GLN A 296 -4.43 -18.46 39.49
N GLN A 297 -4.28 -18.67 40.79
CA GLN A 297 -3.64 -19.85 41.35
C GLN A 297 -4.51 -20.50 42.42
N ARG A 298 -4.42 -21.82 42.57
CA ARG A 298 -5.06 -22.58 43.66
C ARG A 298 -4.00 -23.35 44.43
N LEU A 299 -4.13 -23.39 45.76
CA LEU A 299 -3.23 -24.08 46.65
C LEU A 299 -4.02 -24.74 47.78
N THR A 300 -3.70 -26.00 48.09
CA THR A 300 -4.28 -26.70 49.24
C THR A 300 -3.29 -26.75 50.40
N ASN A 301 -3.67 -26.19 51.56
CA ASN A 301 -2.95 -26.35 52.81
C ASN A 301 -3.23 -27.73 53.41
N GLY A 302 -2.27 -28.63 53.32
CA GLY A 302 -2.32 -30.00 53.85
C GLY A 302 -1.35 -30.26 55.01
N GLY A 303 -0.82 -29.22 55.66
CA GLY A 303 0.14 -29.32 56.77
C GLY A 303 0.86 -27.98 57.01
N ALA A 304 1.72 -27.88 58.02
CA ALA A 304 2.36 -26.60 58.33
C ALA A 304 3.44 -26.23 57.29
N PHE A 305 3.35 -25.06 56.67
CA PHE A 305 4.30 -24.59 55.66
C PHE A 305 4.44 -23.07 55.69
N ALA A 306 5.41 -22.53 54.96
CA ALA A 306 5.62 -21.09 54.80
C ALA A 306 5.20 -20.61 53.40
N LEU A 307 4.49 -19.48 53.31
CA LEU A 307 4.14 -18.84 52.04
C LEU A 307 5.02 -17.61 51.82
N ALA A 308 5.71 -17.57 50.68
CA ALA A 308 6.66 -16.53 50.31
C ALA A 308 6.23 -15.79 49.03
N PRO A 309 6.60 -14.50 48.88
CA PRO A 309 6.32 -13.75 47.66
C PRO A 309 7.10 -14.29 46.46
N PRO A 310 6.70 -13.94 45.23
CA PRO A 310 7.50 -14.24 44.04
C PRO A 310 8.92 -13.68 44.12
N SER A 311 9.90 -14.55 43.84
CA SER A 311 11.33 -14.19 43.88
C SER A 311 11.82 -13.48 42.61
N THR A 312 11.04 -13.54 41.53
CA THR A 312 11.36 -12.93 40.23
C THR A 312 10.08 -12.49 39.53
N GLY A 313 10.13 -11.34 38.86
CA GLY A 313 9.01 -10.78 38.09
C GLY A 313 8.17 -9.78 38.88
N GLU A 314 7.29 -9.08 38.17
CA GLU A 314 6.37 -8.09 38.71
C GLU A 314 4.95 -8.35 38.21
N GLY A 315 3.96 -7.88 38.97
CA GLY A 315 2.55 -8.00 38.62
C GLY A 315 1.69 -8.49 39.78
N ARG A 316 0.52 -9.00 39.43
CA ARG A 316 -0.50 -9.44 40.40
C ARG A 316 -0.81 -10.93 40.25
N ILE A 317 -0.84 -11.65 41.36
CA ILE A 317 -1.35 -13.03 41.47
C ILE A 317 -2.61 -13.00 42.34
N THR A 318 -3.64 -13.71 41.90
CA THR A 318 -4.82 -14.03 42.73
C THR A 318 -4.74 -15.50 43.11
N LEU A 319 -4.41 -15.76 44.37
CA LEU A 319 -4.28 -17.11 44.93
C LEU A 319 -5.53 -17.44 45.74
N GLU A 320 -6.13 -18.58 45.46
CA GLU A 320 -7.07 -19.22 46.36
C GLU A 320 -6.34 -20.26 47.21
N LEU A 321 -6.33 -20.08 48.52
CA LEU A 321 -5.74 -21.01 49.48
C LEU A 321 -6.87 -21.73 50.22
N ALA A 322 -6.95 -23.05 50.08
CA ALA A 322 -7.97 -23.87 50.73
C ALA A 322 -7.33 -24.76 51.82
N ASN A 323 -7.90 -24.76 53.02
CA ASN A 323 -7.49 -25.66 54.09
C ASN A 323 -8.04 -27.07 53.86
N GLY A 324 -7.15 -28.03 53.62
CA GLY A 324 -7.48 -29.45 53.55
C GLY A 324 -7.76 -30.06 54.93
N ALA A 325 -8.07 -31.36 54.95
CA ALA A 325 -8.39 -32.09 56.18
C ALA A 325 -7.24 -32.11 57.22
N SER A 326 -6.00 -31.91 56.78
CA SER A 326 -4.80 -31.86 57.61
C SER A 326 -4.12 -30.49 57.60
N ALA A 327 -4.89 -29.42 57.42
CA ALA A 327 -4.38 -28.05 57.37
C ALA A 327 -3.52 -27.73 58.61
N GLY A 328 -2.33 -27.17 58.37
CA GLY A 328 -1.43 -26.70 59.42
C GLY A 328 -1.27 -25.19 59.39
N ALA A 329 -0.45 -24.66 60.30
CA ALA A 329 -0.15 -23.23 60.32
C ALA A 329 0.56 -22.80 59.03
N VAL A 330 0.03 -21.77 58.37
CA VAL A 330 0.68 -21.13 57.22
C VAL A 330 1.44 -19.90 57.71
N THR A 331 2.76 -19.98 57.69
CA THR A 331 3.63 -18.86 58.12
C THR A 331 3.93 -17.96 56.92
N LEU A 332 3.68 -16.66 57.04
CA LEU A 332 4.02 -15.71 55.99
C LEU A 332 5.49 -15.29 56.17
N THR A 333 6.31 -15.50 55.14
CA THR A 333 7.75 -15.20 55.19
C THR A 333 8.18 -14.34 54.01
N GLY A 334 9.10 -13.40 54.24
CA GLY A 334 9.71 -12.60 53.17
C GLY A 334 8.81 -11.51 52.55
N TRP A 335 7.62 -11.25 53.08
CA TRP A 335 6.71 -10.20 52.61
C TRP A 335 7.10 -8.82 53.15
N ASP A 336 7.10 -7.79 52.31
CA ASP A 336 7.34 -6.41 52.76
C ASP A 336 6.14 -5.81 53.48
N SER A 337 4.93 -6.20 53.07
CA SER A 337 3.69 -5.79 53.73
C SER A 337 2.59 -6.84 53.58
N VAL A 338 1.90 -7.10 54.68
CA VAL A 338 0.76 -8.03 54.76
C VAL A 338 -0.41 -7.31 55.41
N THR A 339 -1.61 -7.45 54.84
CA THR A 339 -2.84 -6.88 55.39
C THR A 339 -4.02 -7.84 55.23
N GLY A 340 -5.09 -7.60 55.98
CA GLY A 340 -6.32 -8.38 55.90
C GLY A 340 -6.43 -9.46 56.98
N ALA A 341 -7.14 -10.54 56.66
CA ALA A 341 -7.43 -11.62 57.60
C ALA A 341 -6.20 -12.49 57.91
N THR A 342 -6.20 -13.11 59.08
CA THR A 342 -5.20 -14.13 59.45
C THR A 342 -5.52 -15.45 58.75
N LEU A 343 -4.51 -16.12 58.18
CA LEU A 343 -4.64 -17.50 57.70
C LEU A 343 -4.74 -18.44 58.91
N ASP A 344 -5.93 -18.98 59.15
CA ASP A 344 -6.10 -20.04 60.14
C ASP A 344 -5.88 -21.43 59.53
N SER A 345 -5.88 -22.47 60.37
CA SER A 345 -5.72 -23.86 59.96
C SER A 345 -7.03 -24.66 60.09
N THR A 346 -8.19 -23.99 60.12
CA THR A 346 -9.48 -24.67 60.24
C THR A 346 -9.77 -25.41 58.92
N PRO A 347 -9.95 -26.74 58.94
CA PRO A 347 -10.28 -27.49 57.73
C PRO A 347 -11.53 -26.94 57.03
N GLY A 348 -11.49 -26.81 55.71
CA GLY A 348 -12.60 -26.29 54.90
C GLY A 348 -12.62 -24.76 54.76
N ASN A 349 -11.89 -24.00 55.59
CA ASN A 349 -11.74 -22.55 55.37
C ASN A 349 -10.98 -22.26 54.08
N ARG A 350 -11.39 -21.22 53.37
CA ARG A 350 -10.75 -20.75 52.14
C ARG A 350 -10.35 -19.29 52.29
N PHE A 351 -9.27 -18.93 51.63
CA PHE A 351 -8.73 -17.58 51.67
C PHE A 351 -8.46 -17.12 50.25
N LEU A 352 -8.87 -15.90 49.95
CA LEU A 352 -8.46 -15.20 48.74
C LEU A 352 -7.26 -14.33 49.09
N CYS A 353 -6.11 -14.71 48.56
CA CYS A 353 -4.84 -14.03 48.72
C CYS A 353 -4.52 -13.25 47.45
N VAL A 354 -4.53 -11.93 47.54
CA VAL A 354 -4.11 -11.06 46.44
C VAL A 354 -2.67 -10.64 46.69
N VAL A 355 -1.80 -11.00 45.75
CA VAL A 355 -0.37 -10.73 45.80
C VAL A 355 -0.05 -9.71 44.74
N THR A 356 0.65 -8.64 45.11
CA THR A 356 1.13 -7.61 44.20
C THR A 356 2.63 -7.43 44.39
N VAL A 357 3.40 -7.45 43.30
CA VAL A 357 4.82 -7.13 43.29
C VAL A 357 5.07 -6.00 42.29
N ILE A 358 5.64 -4.88 42.75
CA ILE A 358 5.98 -3.72 41.92
C ILE A 358 7.33 -3.17 42.38
N GLY A 359 8.27 -2.95 41.47
CA GLY A 359 9.59 -2.41 41.80
C GLY A 359 10.36 -3.24 42.81
N GLY A 360 10.14 -4.56 42.82
CA GLY A 360 10.71 -5.50 43.80
C GLY A 360 10.08 -5.49 45.19
N GLN A 361 9.07 -4.66 45.45
CA GLN A 361 8.32 -4.66 46.72
C GLN A 361 7.13 -5.59 46.66
N SER A 362 6.94 -6.39 47.71
CA SER A 362 5.91 -7.43 47.81
C SER A 362 4.80 -7.07 48.81
N TYR A 363 3.56 -7.18 48.35
CA TYR A 363 2.37 -6.92 49.14
C TYR A 363 1.38 -8.09 49.05
N LEU A 364 0.89 -8.53 50.21
CA LEU A 364 -0.13 -9.57 50.34
C LEU A 364 -1.38 -9.01 51.05
N ALA A 365 -2.53 -9.12 50.39
CA ALA A 365 -3.84 -8.84 50.98
C ALA A 365 -4.63 -10.14 51.11
N ILE A 366 -5.12 -10.44 52.30
CA ILE A 366 -5.82 -11.70 52.61
C ILE A 366 -7.27 -11.40 52.93
N THR A 367 -8.19 -12.07 52.23
CA THR A 367 -9.62 -12.07 52.56
C THR A 367 -10.02 -13.48 52.97
N ALA A 368 -10.52 -13.63 54.20
CA ALA A 368 -11.07 -14.91 54.65
C ALA A 368 -12.47 -15.13 54.04
N HIS A 369 -12.70 -16.33 53.53
CA HIS A 369 -14.02 -16.82 53.17
C HIS A 369 -14.27 -18.09 54.00
N SER A 370 -15.05 -17.97 55.06
CA SER A 370 -15.51 -19.14 55.79
C SER A 370 -16.36 -19.98 54.84
N GLY A 371 -15.91 -21.19 54.52
CA GLY A 371 -16.80 -22.15 53.88
C GLY A 371 -17.98 -22.39 54.82
N ASN A 372 -19.18 -21.97 54.42
CA ASN A 372 -20.37 -22.56 55.02
C ASN A 372 -20.30 -24.06 54.77
N ALA A 373 -20.63 -24.81 55.82
CA ALA A 373 -20.83 -26.25 55.82
C ALA A 373 -21.74 -26.74 54.69
#